data_AF-A0A067MM57-F1
#
_entry.id   AF-A0A067MM57-F1
#
_cell.length_a   1.000
_cell.length_b   1.000
_cell.length_c   1.000
_cell.angle_alpha   90.00
_cell.angle_beta   90.00
_cell.angle_gamma   90.00
#
_symmetry.space_group_name_H-M   'P 1'
#
loop_
_entity.id
_entity.type
_entity.pdbx_description
1 polymer ?
#
loop_
_entity_poly.entity_id
_entity_poly.type
_entity_poly.pdbx_seq_one_letter_code
_entity_poly.pdbx_strand_id
1 'polypeptide(L)'
;MAAADFDFARYLHKIVPDVSYSIAELSGGVSNVTVRAIPLLRPAVSDNLGPFGIPKNSSIVLKYAPPFVAGVPSIPLSQQRQKIEAAALTYLQQISRTAGADSAVVTPKLLHEDHENHILILEDLGSDTAPINKWLENGPPISTVCSVGDRVGRFLAALHSQRLDAKPAITALLEIESAQVDLSSMNSEIASKFLANLADAGYGETDIAALYSLIRAEAEDKSMDDTFSHSDFWSESILVNKDASVVGIIDWEYARLAKPLLDMNMLLTHVYSRCVLGPSPGSQQAGRAFIKSLTTSYRDAIIARGVRWTRDPTLRTAIRHAAYVVVGREMITWMEYWHEECHKQIIESGVQYLKKAAQIRNDGVADDDEIELLDDVLDWTALEGVR
;
A
#
# COMPACT_ATOMS: atom_id res chain seq x y z
N MET A 1 -10.44 -24.18 11.57
CA MET A 1 -9.08 -24.52 11.10
C MET A 1 -8.30 -23.23 11.10
N ALA A 2 -7.18 -23.17 11.80
CA ALA A 2 -6.35 -21.95 11.81
C ALA A 2 -5.71 -21.79 10.43
N ALA A 3 -5.47 -20.55 10.00
CA ALA A 3 -4.78 -20.25 8.74
C ALA A 3 -3.36 -20.90 8.64
N ALA A 4 -2.82 -21.38 9.77
CA ALA A 4 -1.44 -21.81 9.98
C ALA A 4 -1.09 -23.25 9.52
N ASP A 5 -2.00 -24.02 8.91
CA ASP A 5 -1.74 -25.45 8.64
C ASP A 5 -0.91 -25.72 7.35
N PHE A 6 -0.43 -24.69 6.64
CA PHE A 6 0.43 -24.89 5.48
C PHE A 6 1.87 -25.25 5.90
N ASP A 7 2.31 -26.47 5.56
CA ASP A 7 3.65 -26.96 5.88
C ASP A 7 4.69 -26.48 4.85
N PHE A 8 5.21 -25.27 5.07
CA PHE A 8 6.24 -24.66 4.21
C PHE A 8 7.53 -25.48 4.13
N ALA A 9 7.93 -26.16 5.22
CA ALA A 9 9.16 -26.96 5.24
C ALA A 9 9.01 -28.18 4.33
N ARG A 10 7.89 -28.90 4.43
CA ARG A 10 7.57 -30.02 3.53
C ARG A 10 7.40 -29.56 2.09
N TYR A 11 6.76 -28.41 1.88
CA TYR A 11 6.62 -27.82 0.55
C TYR A 11 7.98 -27.56 -0.09
N LEU A 12 8.89 -26.85 0.59
CA LEU A 12 10.24 -26.60 0.10
C LEU A 12 11.02 -27.89 -0.11
N HIS A 13 10.90 -28.88 0.79
CA HIS A 13 11.55 -30.18 0.58
C HIS A 13 11.06 -30.90 -0.68
N LYS A 14 9.80 -30.71 -1.08
CA LYS A 14 9.25 -31.28 -2.33
C LYS A 14 9.86 -30.64 -3.58
N ILE A 15 10.01 -29.31 -3.60
CA ILE A 15 10.47 -28.58 -4.80
C ILE A 15 11.98 -28.35 -4.85
N VAL A 16 12.66 -28.39 -3.70
CA VAL A 16 14.11 -28.23 -3.54
C VAL A 16 14.66 -29.21 -2.49
N PRO A 17 14.65 -30.52 -2.77
CA PRO A 17 14.97 -31.57 -1.79
C PRO A 17 16.39 -31.48 -1.22
N ASP A 18 17.32 -30.88 -1.98
CA ASP A 18 18.72 -30.76 -1.58
C ASP A 18 19.00 -29.59 -0.62
N VAL A 19 18.00 -28.74 -0.31
CA VAL A 19 18.15 -27.64 0.65
C VAL A 19 17.24 -27.90 1.84
N SER A 20 17.78 -27.82 3.04
CA SER A 20 16.97 -27.71 4.25
C SER A 20 16.86 -26.24 4.64
N TYR A 21 15.67 -25.82 5.05
CA TYR A 21 15.40 -24.45 5.48
C TYR A 21 14.92 -24.43 6.93
N SER A 22 15.34 -23.41 7.68
CA SER A 22 14.63 -22.98 8.88
C SER A 22 13.52 -22.02 8.47
N ILE A 23 12.31 -22.24 8.98
CA ILE A 23 11.12 -21.44 8.66
C ILE A 23 10.81 -20.53 9.85
N ALA A 24 10.66 -19.23 9.61
CA ALA A 24 10.25 -18.25 10.58
C ALA A 24 9.04 -17.48 10.05
N GLU A 25 7.95 -17.44 10.81
CA GLU A 25 6.78 -16.65 10.43
C GLU A 25 7.10 -15.15 10.43
N LEU A 26 6.61 -14.43 9.41
CA LEU A 26 6.69 -12.99 9.32
C LEU A 26 5.35 -12.40 9.74
N SER A 27 5.39 -11.39 10.61
CA SER A 27 4.20 -10.66 11.04
C SER A 27 3.87 -9.50 10.08
N GLY A 28 2.64 -8.98 10.18
CA GLY A 28 2.21 -7.75 9.52
C GLY A 28 1.17 -7.93 8.42
N GLY A 29 1.12 -9.09 7.77
CA GLY A 29 0.09 -9.40 6.76
C GLY A 29 -1.21 -9.92 7.38
N VAL A 30 -2.36 -9.46 6.87
CA VAL A 30 -3.68 -9.98 7.26
C VAL A 30 -4.25 -10.96 6.24
N SER A 31 -3.91 -10.81 4.96
CA SER A 31 -4.51 -11.59 3.86
C SER A 31 -3.85 -12.96 3.67
N ASN A 32 -2.56 -13.09 3.99
CA ASN A 32 -1.75 -14.27 3.67
C ASN A 32 -0.97 -14.76 4.87
N VAL A 33 -0.50 -16.00 4.78
CA VAL A 33 0.52 -16.54 5.68
C VAL A 33 1.86 -16.35 5.00
N THR A 34 2.75 -15.59 5.64
CA THR A 34 4.06 -15.26 5.08
C THR A 34 5.15 -15.76 6.01
N VAL A 35 6.16 -16.44 5.45
CA VAL A 35 7.30 -16.94 6.20
C VAL A 35 8.61 -16.57 5.52
N ARG A 36 9.65 -16.37 6.31
CA ARG A 36 11.05 -16.33 5.87
C ARG A 36 11.64 -17.72 5.98
N ALA A 37 12.19 -18.22 4.88
CA ALA A 37 12.96 -19.46 4.85
C ALA A 37 14.46 -19.14 4.76
N ILE A 38 15.20 -19.59 5.76
CA ILE A 38 16.64 -19.38 5.88
C ILE A 38 17.35 -20.69 5.56
N PRO A 39 18.21 -20.76 4.52
CA PRO A 39 18.89 -22.00 4.17
C PRO A 39 19.81 -22.44 5.30
N LEU A 40 19.72 -23.70 5.71
CA LEU A 40 20.66 -24.31 6.63
C LEU A 40 21.97 -24.59 5.87
N LEU A 41 23.11 -24.24 6.49
CA LEU A 41 24.46 -24.30 5.91
C LEU A 41 24.68 -25.58 5.09
N ARG A 42 24.95 -25.39 3.80
CA ARG A 42 25.41 -26.46 2.90
C ARG A 42 26.94 -26.52 2.92
N PRO A 43 27.55 -27.72 2.76
CA PRO A 43 28.96 -27.83 2.44
C PRO A 43 29.34 -27.01 1.21
N ALA A 44 30.58 -26.52 1.18
CA ALA A 44 31.14 -25.76 0.06
C ALA A 44 31.07 -26.59 -1.23
N VAL A 45 30.21 -26.16 -2.15
CA VAL A 45 30.19 -26.63 -3.54
C VAL A 45 30.52 -25.39 -4.37
N SER A 46 31.21 -25.57 -5.49
CA SER A 46 31.79 -24.52 -6.34
C SER A 46 30.79 -23.49 -6.89
N ASP A 47 29.49 -23.78 -6.86
CA ASP A 47 28.45 -22.91 -7.40
C ASP A 47 27.95 -21.90 -6.35
N ASN A 48 28.05 -20.61 -6.68
CA ASN A 48 27.63 -19.51 -5.82
C ASN A 48 26.10 -19.27 -5.81
N LEU A 49 25.37 -19.84 -6.78
CA LEU A 49 23.92 -19.68 -6.90
C LEU A 49 23.16 -20.86 -6.29
N GLY A 50 22.09 -20.54 -5.60
CA GLY A 50 21.09 -21.46 -5.09
C GLY A 50 20.03 -21.82 -6.14
N PRO A 51 19.04 -22.63 -5.75
CA PRO A 51 18.05 -23.22 -6.67
C PRO A 51 17.10 -22.21 -7.34
N PHE A 52 17.02 -20.99 -6.79
CA PHE A 52 16.17 -19.92 -7.32
C PHE A 52 16.99 -18.82 -8.02
N GLY A 53 18.23 -19.12 -8.42
CA GLY A 53 19.09 -18.15 -9.12
C GLY A 53 19.60 -16.99 -8.25
N ILE A 54 19.42 -17.06 -6.93
CA ILE A 54 19.95 -16.12 -5.93
C ILE A 54 21.17 -16.71 -5.22
N PRO A 55 22.00 -15.94 -4.49
CA PRO A 55 23.13 -16.48 -3.75
C PRO A 55 22.73 -17.63 -2.82
N LYS A 56 23.55 -18.68 -2.75
CA LYS A 56 23.23 -19.96 -2.05
C LYS A 56 22.87 -19.83 -0.57
N ASN A 57 23.32 -18.75 0.08
CA ASN A 57 23.09 -18.48 1.50
C ASN A 57 22.04 -17.38 1.74
N SER A 58 21.38 -16.88 0.68
CA SER A 58 20.31 -15.90 0.81
C SER A 58 19.04 -16.57 1.33
N SER A 59 18.35 -15.89 2.25
CA SER A 59 16.98 -16.24 2.63
C SER A 59 16.01 -15.89 1.50
N ILE A 60 14.84 -16.53 1.57
CA ILE A 60 13.71 -16.28 0.68
C ILE A 60 12.45 -16.03 1.51
N VAL A 61 11.48 -15.35 0.94
CA VAL A 61 10.15 -15.17 1.52
C VAL A 61 9.18 -16.08 0.79
N LEU A 62 8.37 -16.84 1.51
CA LEU A 62 7.26 -17.61 0.97
C LEU A 62 5.96 -16.96 1.42
N LYS A 63 5.06 -16.73 0.47
CA LYS A 63 3.75 -16.15 0.71
C LYS A 63 2.69 -17.13 0.23
N TYR A 64 1.86 -17.60 1.16
CA TYR A 64 0.76 -18.53 0.88
C TYR A 64 -0.58 -17.82 1.04
N ALA A 65 -1.42 -17.91 0.01
CA ALA A 65 -2.76 -17.38 0.03
C ALA A 65 -3.78 -18.47 0.39
N PRO A 66 -4.34 -18.50 1.61
CA PRO A 66 -5.51 -19.34 1.91
C PRO A 66 -6.77 -18.81 1.19
N PRO A 67 -7.84 -19.62 1.04
CA PRO A 67 -9.11 -19.22 0.41
C PRO A 67 -9.97 -18.27 1.28
N PHE A 68 -9.34 -17.56 2.22
CA PHE A 68 -9.91 -16.62 3.17
C PHE A 68 -8.83 -15.61 3.58
N VAL A 69 -9.21 -14.56 4.29
CA VAL A 69 -8.28 -13.62 4.95
C VAL A 69 -7.56 -14.37 6.07
N ALA A 70 -6.24 -14.54 6.00
CA ALA A 70 -5.48 -15.34 6.97
C ALA A 70 -5.70 -14.91 8.43
N GLY A 71 -5.74 -13.60 8.70
CA GLY A 71 -5.99 -13.03 10.03
C GLY A 71 -7.47 -13.11 10.46
N VAL A 72 -8.40 -13.29 9.52
CA VAL A 72 -9.84 -13.37 9.79
C VAL A 72 -10.47 -14.50 8.94
N PRO A 73 -10.27 -15.78 9.29
CA PRO A 73 -10.67 -16.91 8.44
C PRO A 73 -12.17 -17.01 8.10
N SER A 74 -13.02 -16.25 8.78
CA SER A 74 -14.45 -16.14 8.48
C SER A 74 -14.76 -15.30 7.23
N ILE A 75 -13.79 -14.53 6.72
CA ILE A 75 -13.94 -13.69 5.52
C ILE A 75 -13.36 -14.44 4.32
N PRO A 76 -14.18 -14.93 3.38
CA PRO A 76 -13.69 -15.55 2.15
C PRO A 76 -12.87 -14.56 1.32
N LEU A 77 -11.79 -15.04 0.71
CA LEU A 77 -10.93 -14.24 -0.15
C LEU A 77 -10.27 -15.14 -1.21
N SER A 78 -10.40 -14.76 -2.48
CA SER A 78 -9.87 -15.54 -3.59
C SER A 78 -8.35 -15.70 -3.51
N GLN A 79 -7.87 -16.93 -3.70
CA GLN A 79 -6.44 -17.25 -3.77
C GLN A 79 -5.79 -16.71 -5.05
N GLN A 80 -6.60 -16.30 -6.04
CA GLN A 80 -6.12 -15.69 -7.29
C GLN A 80 -5.40 -14.35 -7.06
N ARG A 81 -5.50 -13.75 -5.87
CA ARG A 81 -4.69 -12.58 -5.48
C ARG A 81 -3.17 -12.80 -5.59
N GLN A 82 -2.69 -14.05 -5.51
CA GLN A 82 -1.28 -14.35 -5.78
C GLN A 82 -0.90 -14.19 -7.26
N LYS A 83 -1.84 -14.42 -8.19
CA LYS A 83 -1.59 -14.12 -9.62
C LYS A 83 -1.47 -12.62 -9.85
N ILE A 84 -2.28 -11.82 -9.15
CA ILE A 84 -2.19 -10.35 -9.20
C ILE A 84 -0.80 -9.91 -8.74
N GLU A 85 -0.34 -10.41 -7.59
CA GLU A 85 1.00 -10.08 -7.06
C GLU A 85 2.12 -10.53 -8.01
N ALA A 86 2.04 -11.74 -8.55
CA ALA A 86 3.02 -12.26 -9.52
C ALA A 86 3.08 -11.41 -10.79
N ALA A 87 1.93 -11.04 -11.36
CA ALA A 87 1.83 -10.19 -12.54
C ALA A 87 2.37 -8.78 -12.26
N ALA A 88 2.03 -8.19 -11.11
CA ALA A 88 2.52 -6.89 -10.69
C ALA A 88 4.04 -6.88 -10.50
N LEU A 89 4.61 -7.86 -9.78
CA LEU A 89 6.06 -7.96 -9.58
C LEU A 89 6.81 -8.21 -10.89
N THR A 90 6.24 -9.01 -11.80
CA THR A 90 6.80 -9.22 -13.13
C THR A 90 6.81 -7.92 -13.94
N TYR A 91 5.73 -7.14 -13.89
CA TYR A 91 5.66 -5.84 -14.53
C TYR A 91 6.67 -4.85 -13.95
N LEU A 92 6.77 -4.78 -12.62
CA LEU A 92 7.70 -3.91 -11.91
C LEU A 92 9.16 -4.21 -12.26
N GLN A 93 9.52 -5.49 -12.48
CA GLN A 93 10.85 -5.88 -12.96
C GLN A 93 11.15 -5.36 -14.38
N GLN A 94 10.12 -5.21 -15.22
CA GLN A 94 10.27 -4.71 -16.59
C GLN A 94 10.43 -3.18 -16.60
N ILE A 95 9.74 -2.48 -15.70
CA ILE A 95 9.79 -1.01 -15.61
C ILE A 95 10.81 -0.49 -14.60
N SER A 96 11.50 -1.33 -13.81
CA SER A 96 12.43 -0.85 -12.78
C SER A 96 13.63 -0.09 -13.37
N ARG A 97 13.97 -0.31 -14.65
CA ARG A 97 14.98 0.51 -15.37
C ARG A 97 14.49 1.94 -15.65
N THR A 98 13.18 2.16 -15.78
CA THR A 98 12.57 3.46 -16.08
C THR A 98 11.96 4.14 -14.84
N ALA A 99 11.50 3.36 -13.86
CA ALA A 99 10.86 3.84 -12.63
C ALA A 99 11.76 3.78 -11.39
N GLY A 100 12.73 2.87 -11.35
CA GLY A 100 13.57 2.61 -10.17
C GLY A 100 14.95 3.30 -10.18
N ALA A 101 15.49 3.63 -11.36
CA ALA A 101 16.83 4.22 -11.47
C ALA A 101 16.96 5.55 -10.71
N ASP A 102 15.89 6.35 -10.70
CA ASP A 102 15.89 7.68 -10.08
C ASP A 102 15.45 7.65 -8.60
N SER A 103 14.81 6.58 -8.12
CA SER A 103 14.24 6.49 -6.76
C SER A 103 15.02 5.57 -5.82
N ALA A 104 15.84 4.65 -6.35
CA ALA A 104 16.51 3.60 -5.58
C ALA A 104 15.55 2.75 -4.70
N VAL A 105 14.24 2.83 -4.91
CA VAL A 105 13.26 1.96 -4.28
C VAL A 105 13.27 0.61 -4.99
N VAL A 106 13.22 -0.46 -4.23
CA VAL A 106 13.23 -1.84 -4.75
C VAL A 106 11.90 -2.52 -4.52
N THR A 107 11.59 -3.49 -5.37
CA THR A 107 10.47 -4.42 -5.20
C THR A 107 11.05 -5.83 -5.18
N PRO A 108 10.52 -6.77 -4.38
CA PRO A 108 11.01 -8.14 -4.37
C PRO A 108 10.98 -8.74 -5.77
N LYS A 109 12.03 -9.47 -6.16
CA LYS A 109 11.94 -10.33 -7.34
C LYS A 109 11.02 -11.52 -7.04
N LEU A 110 10.13 -11.81 -7.98
CA LEU A 110 9.43 -13.08 -8.04
C LEU A 110 10.43 -14.17 -8.45
N LEU A 111 10.72 -15.10 -7.54
CA LEU A 111 11.68 -16.18 -7.76
C LEU A 111 11.01 -17.47 -8.25
N HIS A 112 9.80 -17.74 -7.76
CA HIS A 112 8.99 -18.88 -8.17
C HIS A 112 7.51 -18.59 -7.91
N GLU A 113 6.66 -19.06 -8.81
CA GLU A 113 5.21 -19.05 -8.65
C GLU A 113 4.68 -20.47 -8.78
N ASP A 114 3.85 -20.87 -7.82
CA ASP A 114 3.17 -22.15 -7.79
C ASP A 114 1.66 -21.91 -7.73
N HIS A 115 1.03 -21.90 -8.89
CA HIS A 115 -0.40 -21.67 -9.01
C HIS A 115 -1.26 -22.79 -8.40
N GLU A 116 -0.76 -24.03 -8.35
CA GLU A 116 -1.52 -25.17 -7.82
C GLU A 116 -1.63 -25.09 -6.30
N ASN A 117 -0.55 -24.64 -5.64
CA ASN A 117 -0.51 -24.50 -4.18
C ASN A 117 -0.79 -23.07 -3.70
N HIS A 118 -0.97 -22.12 -4.62
CA HIS A 118 -1.20 -20.69 -4.34
C HIS A 118 -0.07 -20.05 -3.52
N ILE A 119 1.16 -20.29 -3.95
CA ILE A 119 2.38 -19.83 -3.26
C ILE A 119 3.24 -18.99 -4.20
N LEU A 120 3.77 -17.90 -3.66
CA LEU A 120 4.87 -17.17 -4.25
C LEU A 120 6.13 -17.34 -3.41
N ILE A 121 7.25 -17.51 -4.09
CA ILE A 121 8.59 -17.41 -3.50
C ILE A 121 9.21 -16.13 -4.01
N LEU A 122 9.57 -15.26 -3.09
CA LEU A 122 10.05 -13.90 -3.34
C LEU A 122 11.47 -13.70 -2.79
N GLU A 123 12.20 -12.77 -3.41
CA GLU A 123 13.45 -12.24 -2.86
C GLU A 123 13.21 -11.64 -1.47
N ASP A 124 14.03 -12.05 -0.50
CA ASP A 124 14.03 -11.44 0.84
C ASP A 124 14.79 -10.11 0.79
N LEU A 125 14.14 -9.03 1.23
CA LEU A 125 14.72 -7.68 1.24
C LEU A 125 15.68 -7.43 2.40
N GLY A 126 15.89 -8.42 3.27
CA GLY A 126 16.87 -8.39 4.34
C GLY A 126 16.26 -8.65 5.72
N SER A 127 17.03 -9.26 6.61
CA SER A 127 16.57 -9.54 7.97
C SER A 127 16.47 -8.31 8.87
N ASP A 128 17.11 -7.21 8.48
CA ASP A 128 17.19 -5.95 9.23
C ASP A 128 16.19 -4.89 8.74
N THR A 129 15.31 -5.23 7.78
CA THR A 129 14.21 -4.36 7.36
C THR A 129 13.06 -4.37 8.36
N ALA A 130 12.42 -3.22 8.55
CA ALA A 130 11.20 -3.07 9.32
C ALA A 130 10.15 -2.27 8.53
N PRO A 131 8.84 -2.47 8.79
CA PRO A 131 7.78 -1.58 8.34
C PRO A 131 8.10 -0.11 8.63
N ILE A 132 7.77 0.80 7.72
CA ILE A 132 8.21 2.20 7.82
C ILE A 132 7.69 2.90 9.07
N ASN A 133 6.47 2.59 9.53
CA ASN A 133 5.95 3.12 10.78
C ASN A 133 6.84 2.75 11.98
N LYS A 134 7.30 1.49 12.05
CA LYS A 134 8.24 1.04 13.10
C LYS A 134 9.62 1.65 12.92
N TRP A 135 10.07 1.79 11.68
CA TRP A 135 11.32 2.48 11.39
C TRP A 135 11.28 3.95 11.83
N LEU A 136 10.19 4.69 11.59
CA LEU A 136 9.99 6.07 12.04
C LEU A 136 9.88 6.19 13.57
N GLU A 137 9.15 5.26 14.22
CA GLU A 137 9.04 5.18 15.68
C GLU A 137 10.41 5.02 16.37
N ASN A 138 11.37 4.34 15.72
CA ASN A 138 12.73 4.15 16.23
C ASN A 138 13.60 5.42 16.18
N GLY A 139 13.09 6.55 15.66
CA GLY A 139 13.77 7.84 15.67
C GLY A 139 15.03 7.93 14.79
N PRO A 140 14.97 7.59 13.50
CA PRO A 140 16.09 7.76 12.58
C PRO A 140 16.42 9.25 12.37
N PRO A 141 17.64 9.58 11.89
CA PRO A 141 17.99 10.97 11.58
C PRO A 141 16.99 11.58 10.58
N ILE A 142 16.52 12.80 10.85
CA ILE A 142 15.51 13.48 10.01
C ILE A 142 15.96 13.62 8.55
N SER A 143 17.26 13.83 8.30
CA SER A 143 17.79 13.84 6.92
C SER A 143 17.58 12.51 6.20
N THR A 144 17.72 11.40 6.92
CA THR A 144 17.47 10.05 6.39
C THR A 144 15.98 9.85 6.15
N VAL A 145 15.12 10.31 7.07
CA VAL A 145 13.65 10.29 6.90
C VAL A 145 13.22 11.04 5.65
N CYS A 146 13.74 12.26 5.45
CA CYS A 146 13.47 13.03 4.25
C CYS A 146 13.95 12.30 3.00
N SER A 147 15.13 11.67 3.02
CA SER A 147 15.62 10.88 1.88
C SER A 147 14.72 9.70 1.56
N VAL A 148 14.23 8.96 2.56
CA VAL A 148 13.27 7.85 2.34
C VAL A 148 11.96 8.39 1.76
N GLY A 149 11.44 9.49 2.32
CA GLY A 149 10.24 10.14 1.78
C GLY A 149 10.40 10.54 0.31
N ASP A 150 11.52 11.19 -0.05
CA ASP A 150 11.81 11.61 -1.43
C ASP A 150 11.85 10.41 -2.39
N ARG A 151 12.52 9.32 -1.98
CA ARG A 151 12.62 8.09 -2.77
C ARG A 151 11.25 7.46 -3.01
N VAL A 152 10.43 7.33 -1.97
CA VAL A 152 9.07 6.76 -2.10
C VAL A 152 8.18 7.65 -2.96
N GLY A 153 8.21 8.97 -2.77
CA GLY A 153 7.42 9.90 -3.59
C GLY A 153 7.80 9.87 -5.07
N ARG A 154 9.10 9.83 -5.39
CA ARG A 154 9.59 9.64 -6.78
C ARG A 154 9.17 8.30 -7.37
N PHE A 155 9.25 7.22 -6.59
CA PHE A 155 8.83 5.89 -7.03
C PHE A 155 7.34 5.88 -7.39
N LEU A 156 6.48 6.39 -6.51
CA LEU A 156 5.04 6.47 -6.77
C LEU A 156 4.73 7.36 -7.98
N ALA A 157 5.42 8.50 -8.12
CA ALA A 157 5.22 9.36 -9.29
C ALA A 157 5.62 8.65 -10.58
N ALA A 158 6.70 7.85 -10.56
CA ALA A 158 7.09 7.04 -11.69
C ALA A 158 6.05 5.93 -11.98
N LEU A 159 5.58 5.23 -10.96
CA LEU A 159 4.55 4.19 -11.06
C LEU A 159 3.25 4.75 -11.66
N HIS A 160 2.74 5.84 -11.11
CA HIS A 160 1.47 6.45 -11.51
C HIS A 160 1.53 7.17 -12.87
N SER A 161 2.73 7.38 -13.41
CA SER A 161 2.94 7.99 -14.74
C SER A 161 3.17 6.97 -15.86
N GLN A 162 3.15 5.67 -15.54
CA GLN A 162 3.46 4.66 -16.54
C GLN A 162 2.47 4.70 -17.71
N ARG A 163 3.02 4.48 -18.90
CA ARG A 163 2.26 4.35 -20.13
C ARG A 163 1.64 2.95 -20.21
N LEU A 164 0.32 2.90 -20.01
CA LEU A 164 -0.42 1.64 -19.97
C LEU A 164 -0.67 1.04 -21.36
N ASP A 165 -0.34 1.76 -22.43
CA ASP A 165 -0.38 1.29 -23.82
C ASP A 165 0.89 0.51 -24.23
N ALA A 166 1.88 0.41 -23.34
CA ALA A 166 3.07 -0.40 -23.59
C ALA A 166 2.77 -1.89 -23.39
N LYS A 167 3.36 -2.76 -24.23
CA LYS A 167 3.17 -4.22 -24.17
C LYS A 167 3.37 -4.82 -22.77
N PRO A 168 4.45 -4.49 -22.02
CA PRO A 168 4.59 -4.87 -20.60
C PRO A 168 3.36 -4.60 -19.73
N ALA A 169 2.82 -3.38 -19.81
CA ALA A 169 1.69 -2.95 -19.01
C ALA A 169 0.41 -3.68 -19.45
N ILE A 170 0.16 -3.79 -20.74
CA ILE A 170 -1.01 -4.52 -21.29
C ILE A 170 -1.00 -5.96 -20.81
N THR A 171 0.13 -6.67 -20.90
CA THR A 171 0.23 -8.06 -20.46
C THR A 171 -0.06 -8.18 -18.96
N ALA A 172 0.53 -7.33 -18.12
CA ALA A 172 0.30 -7.36 -16.69
C ALA A 172 -1.16 -7.06 -16.32
N LEU A 173 -1.76 -6.07 -16.97
CA LEU A 173 -3.16 -5.68 -16.73
C LEU A 173 -4.12 -6.79 -17.13
N LEU A 174 -3.90 -7.46 -18.26
CA LEU A 174 -4.71 -8.60 -18.67
C LEU A 174 -4.65 -9.74 -17.64
N GLU A 175 -3.46 -10.05 -17.11
CA GLU A 175 -3.31 -11.06 -16.07
C GLU A 175 -4.04 -10.66 -14.78
N ILE A 176 -3.86 -9.42 -14.33
CA ILE A 176 -4.52 -8.86 -13.14
C ILE A 176 -6.04 -8.91 -13.28
N GLU A 177 -6.58 -8.44 -14.40
CA GLU A 177 -8.03 -8.45 -14.68
C GLU A 177 -8.59 -9.87 -14.77
N SER A 178 -7.81 -10.82 -15.31
CA SER A 178 -8.23 -12.22 -15.44
C SER A 178 -8.35 -12.95 -14.10
N ALA A 179 -7.67 -12.47 -13.05
CA ALA A 179 -7.68 -13.09 -11.73
C ALA A 179 -9.05 -13.03 -11.04
N GLN A 180 -9.95 -12.13 -11.48
CA GLN A 180 -11.35 -12.01 -11.02
C GLN A 180 -11.52 -12.16 -9.51
N VAL A 181 -10.73 -11.42 -8.72
CA VAL A 181 -10.80 -11.47 -7.26
C VAL A 181 -12.06 -10.75 -6.80
N ASP A 182 -13.01 -11.51 -6.24
CA ASP A 182 -14.18 -10.94 -5.58
C ASP A 182 -13.80 -10.39 -4.19
N LEU A 183 -13.95 -9.07 -4.05
CA LEU A 183 -13.70 -8.34 -2.80
C LEU A 183 -14.99 -8.00 -2.05
N SER A 184 -16.15 -8.51 -2.48
CA SER A 184 -17.46 -8.17 -1.90
C SER A 184 -17.53 -8.40 -0.39
N SER A 185 -17.03 -9.54 0.09
CA SER A 185 -17.02 -9.89 1.52
C SER A 185 -16.13 -8.94 2.32
N MET A 186 -14.95 -8.61 1.81
CA MET A 186 -14.03 -7.66 2.44
C MET A 186 -14.59 -6.23 2.43
N ASN A 187 -15.19 -5.81 1.32
CA ASN A 187 -15.85 -4.51 1.20
C ASN A 187 -17.04 -4.39 2.16
N SER A 188 -17.79 -5.47 2.37
CA SER A 188 -18.89 -5.53 3.35
C SER A 188 -18.37 -5.37 4.78
N GLU A 189 -17.24 -5.98 5.11
CA GLU A 189 -16.59 -5.83 6.42
C GLU A 189 -16.13 -4.38 6.64
N ILE A 190 -15.43 -3.81 5.65
CA ILE A 190 -14.97 -2.41 5.66
C ILE A 190 -16.15 -1.44 5.84
N ALA A 191 -17.24 -1.66 5.11
CA ALA A 191 -18.47 -0.88 5.22
C ALA A 191 -19.10 -1.01 6.62
N SER A 192 -19.11 -2.22 7.18
CA SER A 192 -19.68 -2.47 8.52
C SER A 192 -18.90 -1.72 9.61
N LYS A 193 -17.56 -1.75 9.55
CA LYS A 193 -16.70 -0.97 10.45
C LYS A 193 -16.94 0.53 10.32
N PHE A 194 -16.97 1.03 9.09
CA PHE A 194 -17.24 2.44 8.83
C PHE A 194 -18.56 2.91 9.47
N LEU A 195 -19.63 2.15 9.28
CA LEU A 195 -20.96 2.45 9.82
C LEU A 195 -20.98 2.38 11.36
N ALA A 196 -20.36 1.34 11.93
CA ALA A 196 -20.27 1.16 13.38
C ALA A 196 -19.51 2.32 14.04
N ASN A 197 -18.35 2.69 13.50
CA ASN A 197 -17.51 3.76 14.07
C ASN A 197 -18.22 5.12 14.07
N LEU A 198 -19.01 5.44 13.03
CA LEU A 198 -19.83 6.66 13.03
C LEU A 198 -20.97 6.61 14.04
N ALA A 199 -21.64 5.46 14.17
CA ALA A 199 -22.72 5.29 15.14
C ALA A 199 -22.19 5.43 16.58
N ASP A 200 -21.05 4.80 16.87
CA ASP A 200 -20.38 4.89 18.17
C ASP A 200 -19.91 6.31 18.50
N ALA A 201 -19.55 7.10 17.48
CA ALA A 201 -19.24 8.52 17.62
C ALA A 201 -20.48 9.44 17.74
N GLY A 202 -21.69 8.88 17.70
CA GLY A 202 -22.94 9.61 17.92
C GLY A 202 -23.49 10.34 16.69
N TYR A 203 -23.07 9.99 15.48
CA TYR A 203 -23.66 10.53 14.25
C TYR A 203 -25.06 9.96 14.02
N GLY A 204 -25.99 10.80 13.56
CA GLY A 204 -27.37 10.39 13.29
C GLY A 204 -27.50 9.51 12.04
N GLU A 205 -28.50 8.64 11.99
CA GLU A 205 -28.73 7.70 10.88
C GLU A 205 -28.79 8.38 9.51
N THR A 206 -29.37 9.58 9.43
CA THR A 206 -29.44 10.35 8.18
C THR A 206 -28.06 10.80 7.68
N ASP A 207 -27.20 11.26 8.58
CA ASP A 207 -25.84 11.68 8.25
C ASP A 207 -25.00 10.47 7.82
N ILE A 208 -25.09 9.37 8.57
CA ILE A 208 -24.40 8.11 8.25
C ILE A 208 -24.81 7.62 6.87
N ALA A 209 -26.11 7.60 6.55
CA ALA A 209 -26.60 7.17 5.25
C ALA A 209 -26.08 8.06 4.10
N ALA A 210 -26.01 9.38 4.31
CA ALA A 210 -25.49 10.31 3.31
C ALA A 210 -23.98 10.10 3.06
N LEU A 211 -23.20 9.95 4.13
CA LEU A 211 -21.74 9.71 4.05
C LEU A 211 -21.44 8.35 3.40
N TYR A 212 -22.17 7.31 3.77
CA TYR A 212 -22.01 5.98 3.18
C TYR A 212 -22.39 5.96 1.69
N SER A 213 -23.45 6.67 1.31
CA SER A 213 -23.85 6.83 -0.10
C SER A 213 -22.76 7.50 -0.93
N LEU A 214 -22.07 8.51 -0.37
CA LEU A 214 -20.94 9.16 -1.02
C LEU A 214 -19.78 8.19 -1.27
N ILE A 215 -19.39 7.42 -0.26
CA ILE A 215 -18.30 6.43 -0.37
C ILE A 215 -18.64 5.35 -1.40
N ARG A 216 -19.88 4.85 -1.37
CA ARG A 216 -20.33 3.83 -2.32
C ARG A 216 -20.31 4.37 -3.75
N ALA A 217 -20.84 5.57 -3.98
CA ALA A 217 -20.84 6.19 -5.31
C ALA A 217 -19.41 6.37 -5.85
N GLU A 218 -18.48 6.79 -4.99
CA GLU A 218 -17.07 6.92 -5.36
C GLU A 218 -16.40 5.56 -5.65
N ALA A 219 -16.72 4.50 -4.89
CA ALA A 219 -16.17 3.17 -5.11
C ALA A 219 -16.68 2.53 -6.43
N GLU A 220 -17.93 2.82 -6.78
CA GLU A 220 -18.60 2.36 -8.01
C GLU A 220 -18.15 3.15 -9.25
N ASP A 221 -17.71 4.40 -9.09
CA ASP A 221 -17.18 5.19 -10.20
C ASP A 221 -15.82 4.66 -10.66
N LYS A 222 -15.78 4.17 -11.91
CA LYS A 222 -14.57 3.65 -12.58
C LYS A 222 -14.06 4.56 -13.70
N SER A 223 -14.66 5.74 -13.87
CA SER A 223 -14.37 6.64 -14.98
C SER A 223 -12.93 7.17 -15.02
N MET A 224 -12.22 7.12 -13.89
CA MET A 224 -10.84 7.58 -13.73
C MET A 224 -9.89 6.47 -13.26
N ASP A 225 -10.27 5.20 -13.38
CA ASP A 225 -9.38 4.08 -13.05
C ASP A 225 -8.37 3.88 -14.21
N ASP A 226 -7.42 4.81 -14.34
CA ASP A 226 -6.45 4.89 -15.43
C ASP A 226 -4.98 4.89 -14.96
N THR A 227 -4.77 4.70 -13.65
CA THR A 227 -3.44 4.72 -13.03
C THR A 227 -3.11 3.34 -12.47
N PHE A 228 -1.97 2.75 -12.89
CA PHE A 228 -1.48 1.52 -12.27
C PHE A 228 -1.09 1.80 -10.82
N SER A 229 -1.74 1.10 -9.90
CA SER A 229 -1.72 1.35 -8.47
C SER A 229 -1.43 0.07 -7.71
N HIS A 230 -0.76 0.22 -6.56
CA HIS A 230 -0.62 -0.83 -5.57
C HIS A 230 -1.97 -1.21 -4.94
N SER A 231 -2.85 -0.21 -4.76
CA SER A 231 -4.24 -0.32 -4.29
C SER A 231 -4.44 -0.88 -2.88
N ASP A 232 -3.33 -1.01 -2.14
CA ASP A 232 -3.26 -1.43 -0.75
C ASP A 232 -1.97 -0.88 -0.13
N PHE A 233 -1.70 0.42 -0.37
CA PHE A 233 -0.39 1.01 -0.07
C PHE A 233 -0.34 1.60 1.34
N TRP A 234 -0.09 0.73 2.32
CA TRP A 234 -0.01 1.08 3.74
C TRP A 234 1.44 1.32 4.17
N SER A 235 1.63 1.84 5.38
CA SER A 235 2.97 1.96 5.96
C SER A 235 3.70 0.61 6.09
N GLU A 236 2.96 -0.49 6.27
CA GLU A 236 3.53 -1.84 6.39
C GLU A 236 4.00 -2.41 5.06
N SER A 237 3.45 -1.91 3.94
CA SER A 237 3.88 -2.26 2.60
C SER A 237 5.24 -1.64 2.24
N ILE A 238 5.80 -0.78 3.11
CA ILE A 238 7.12 -0.15 2.92
C ILE A 238 8.09 -0.70 3.95
N LEU A 239 9.10 -1.43 3.47
CA LEU A 239 10.18 -1.97 4.28
C LEU A 239 11.41 -1.09 4.20
N VAL A 240 11.96 -0.70 5.34
CA VAL A 240 13.17 0.13 5.43
C VAL A 240 14.14 -0.54 6.38
N ASN A 241 15.38 -0.72 5.93
CA ASN A 241 16.43 -1.23 6.80
C ASN A 241 17.02 -0.12 7.69
N LYS A 242 17.85 -0.47 8.67
CA LYS A 242 18.30 0.47 9.71
C LYS A 242 18.98 1.73 9.16
N ASP A 243 19.80 1.60 8.12
CA ASP A 243 20.52 2.71 7.50
C ASP A 243 19.81 3.32 6.28
N ALA A 244 18.59 2.84 5.97
CA ALA A 244 17.83 3.20 4.79
C ALA A 244 18.55 2.95 3.46
N SER A 245 19.57 2.10 3.43
CA SER A 245 20.18 1.65 2.18
C SER A 245 19.17 0.86 1.34
N VAL A 246 18.27 0.11 1.99
CA VAL A 246 17.12 -0.56 1.37
C VAL A 246 15.82 0.16 1.73
N VAL A 247 15.08 0.55 0.69
CA VAL A 247 13.67 0.99 0.78
C VAL A 247 12.89 0.12 -0.20
N GLY A 248 12.12 -0.81 0.34
CA GLY A 248 11.40 -1.85 -0.38
C GLY A 248 9.89 -1.63 -0.36
N ILE A 249 9.20 -1.96 -1.45
CA ILE A 249 7.73 -2.00 -1.51
C ILE A 249 7.25 -3.42 -1.79
N ILE A 250 6.38 -3.95 -0.93
CA ILE A 250 5.88 -5.33 -0.91
C ILE A 250 4.35 -5.37 -0.94
N ASP A 251 3.76 -6.58 -1.06
CA ASP A 251 2.32 -6.83 -0.96
C ASP A 251 1.45 -6.33 -2.13
N TRP A 252 1.90 -6.60 -3.35
CA TRP A 252 1.23 -6.15 -4.60
C TRP A 252 -0.03 -6.96 -4.99
N GLU A 253 -0.63 -7.69 -4.06
CA GLU A 253 -1.72 -8.65 -4.34
C GLU A 253 -3.08 -8.00 -4.66
N TYR A 254 -3.20 -6.70 -4.46
CA TYR A 254 -4.36 -5.90 -4.83
C TYR A 254 -4.08 -4.94 -6.00
N ALA A 255 -2.90 -5.04 -6.63
CA ALA A 255 -2.51 -4.14 -7.71
C ALA A 255 -3.54 -4.14 -8.84
N ARG A 256 -3.88 -2.96 -9.35
CA ARG A 256 -4.90 -2.76 -10.39
C ARG A 256 -4.79 -1.38 -11.01
N LEU A 257 -5.65 -1.11 -11.99
CA LEU A 257 -5.98 0.26 -12.34
C LEU A 257 -6.88 0.86 -11.27
N ALA A 258 -6.52 2.06 -10.82
CA ALA A 258 -7.25 2.81 -9.83
C ALA A 258 -7.19 4.30 -10.14
N LYS A 259 -7.96 5.07 -9.36
CA LYS A 259 -7.91 6.52 -9.42
C LYS A 259 -6.53 7.05 -9.02
N PRO A 260 -6.08 8.16 -9.64
CA PRO A 260 -4.91 8.88 -9.18
C PRO A 260 -5.00 9.20 -7.69
N LEU A 261 -3.85 9.18 -7.01
CA LEU A 261 -3.68 9.44 -5.58
C LEU A 261 -4.24 8.38 -4.61
N LEU A 262 -4.88 7.29 -5.06
CA LEU A 262 -5.36 6.24 -4.14
C LEU A 262 -4.25 5.77 -3.17
N ASP A 263 -3.10 5.35 -3.71
CA ASP A 263 -1.96 4.87 -2.91
C ASP A 263 -1.38 5.95 -2.00
N MET A 264 -1.28 7.18 -2.49
CA MET A 264 -0.81 8.32 -1.70
C MET A 264 -1.73 8.57 -0.50
N ASN A 265 -3.04 8.60 -0.72
CA ASN A 265 -4.01 8.91 0.33
C ASN A 265 -4.08 7.83 1.40
N MET A 266 -4.01 6.55 1.00
CA MET A 266 -3.95 5.43 1.95
C MET A 266 -2.70 5.52 2.83
N LEU A 267 -1.51 5.69 2.22
CA LEU A 267 -0.26 5.79 2.95
C LEU A 267 -0.25 6.99 3.90
N LEU A 268 -0.64 8.16 3.40
CA LEU A 268 -0.63 9.40 4.18
C LEU A 268 -1.56 9.31 5.37
N THR A 269 -2.77 8.79 5.19
CA THR A 269 -3.72 8.57 6.30
C THR A 269 -3.09 7.68 7.36
N HIS A 270 -2.41 6.60 6.97
CA HIS A 270 -1.83 5.66 7.91
C HIS A 270 -0.61 6.21 8.67
N VAL A 271 0.32 6.87 7.97
CA VAL A 271 1.48 7.51 8.60
C VAL A 271 1.04 8.67 9.49
N TYR A 272 0.04 9.45 9.06
CA TYR A 272 -0.50 10.55 9.85
C TYR A 272 -1.08 10.04 11.17
N SER A 273 -2.00 9.08 11.11
CA SER A 273 -2.66 8.56 12.31
C SER A 273 -1.70 7.89 13.29
N ARG A 274 -0.67 7.19 12.81
CA ARG A 274 0.25 6.43 13.68
C ARG A 274 1.46 7.21 14.14
N CYS A 275 2.08 7.99 13.26
CA CYS A 275 3.30 8.71 13.58
C CYS A 275 2.98 10.14 14.03
N VAL A 276 2.17 10.86 13.27
CA VAL A 276 1.91 12.30 13.50
C VAL A 276 0.96 12.56 14.67
N LEU A 277 -0.04 11.71 14.85
CA LEU A 277 -0.91 11.69 16.04
C LEU A 277 -0.42 10.74 17.13
N GLY A 278 0.69 10.03 16.89
CA GLY A 278 1.27 9.12 17.87
C GLY A 278 1.81 9.84 19.12
N PRO A 279 2.05 9.12 20.23
CA PRO A 279 2.36 9.71 21.54
C PRO A 279 3.79 10.27 21.67
N SER A 280 4.69 9.89 20.75
CA SER A 280 6.13 10.20 20.85
C SER A 280 6.47 11.43 19.99
N PRO A 281 7.01 12.53 20.57
CA PRO A 281 7.42 13.71 19.81
C PRO A 281 8.42 13.40 18.68
N GLY A 282 9.30 12.40 18.88
CA GLY A 282 10.24 11.94 17.86
C GLY A 282 9.53 11.28 16.67
N SER A 283 8.55 10.42 16.93
CA SER A 283 7.73 9.80 15.89
C SER A 283 6.89 10.84 15.15
N GLN A 284 6.34 11.82 15.86
CA GLN A 284 5.59 12.93 15.25
C GLN A 284 6.47 13.74 14.30
N GLN A 285 7.67 14.12 14.73
CA GLN A 285 8.62 14.86 13.90
C GLN A 285 9.05 14.06 12.67
N ALA A 286 9.37 12.77 12.85
CA ALA A 286 9.75 11.88 11.76
C ALA A 286 8.58 11.68 10.78
N GLY A 287 7.37 11.42 11.26
CA GLY A 287 6.17 11.29 10.43
C GLY A 287 5.91 12.52 9.58
N ARG A 288 5.97 13.72 10.17
CA ARG A 288 5.82 15.00 9.43
C ARG A 288 6.91 15.18 8.38
N ALA A 289 8.17 14.89 8.72
CA ALA A 289 9.29 15.00 7.79
C ALA A 289 9.15 14.01 6.61
N PHE A 290 8.73 12.78 6.88
CA PHE A 290 8.47 11.76 5.85
C PHE A 290 7.36 12.21 4.91
N ILE A 291 6.19 12.56 5.46
CA ILE A 291 5.02 13.03 4.68
C ILE A 291 5.43 14.20 3.80
N LYS A 292 6.02 15.25 4.36
CA LYS A 292 6.42 16.45 3.61
C LYS A 292 7.36 16.12 2.46
N SER A 293 8.38 15.29 2.69
CA SER A 293 9.35 14.94 1.66
C SER A 293 8.72 14.06 0.56
N LEU A 294 7.90 13.10 0.96
CA LEU A 294 7.16 12.24 0.05
C LEU A 294 6.19 13.02 -0.84
N THR A 295 5.40 13.92 -0.26
CA THR A 295 4.38 14.67 -1.01
C THR A 295 5.02 15.70 -1.93
N THR A 296 6.07 16.39 -1.47
CA THR A 296 6.85 17.33 -2.30
C THR A 296 7.46 16.61 -3.51
N SER A 297 8.20 15.51 -3.27
CA SER A 297 8.88 14.79 -4.35
C SER A 297 7.90 14.13 -5.32
N TYR A 298 6.79 13.57 -4.83
CA TYR A 298 5.72 13.03 -5.68
C TYR A 298 5.14 14.13 -6.57
N ARG A 299 4.74 15.27 -5.97
CA ARG A 299 4.19 16.43 -6.67
C ARG A 299 5.11 16.90 -7.79
N ASP A 300 6.36 17.17 -7.46
CA ASP A 300 7.31 17.75 -8.40
C ASP A 300 7.58 16.76 -9.55
N ALA A 301 7.74 15.47 -9.23
CA ALA A 301 7.99 14.44 -10.22
C ALA A 301 6.78 14.17 -11.14
N ILE A 302 5.55 14.15 -10.59
CA ILE A 302 4.34 13.84 -11.35
C ILE A 302 3.95 14.99 -12.29
N ILE A 303 4.14 16.24 -11.85
CA ILE A 303 3.97 17.43 -12.70
C ILE A 303 5.01 17.42 -13.83
N ALA A 304 6.29 17.15 -13.52
CA ALA A 304 7.34 17.07 -14.51
C ALA A 304 7.08 15.98 -15.57
N ARG A 305 6.43 14.88 -15.18
CA ARG A 305 5.97 13.81 -16.08
C ARG A 305 4.77 14.21 -16.94
N GLY A 306 4.08 15.29 -16.60
CA GLY A 306 3.01 15.84 -17.41
C GLY A 306 1.77 14.97 -17.49
N VAL A 307 1.47 14.21 -16.43
CA VAL A 307 0.28 13.34 -16.39
C VAL A 307 -0.98 14.18 -16.54
N ARG A 308 -1.98 13.63 -17.24
CA ARG A 308 -3.16 14.38 -17.70
C ARG A 308 -3.85 15.17 -16.59
N TRP A 309 -4.10 14.53 -15.45
CA TRP A 309 -4.83 15.15 -14.34
C TRP A 309 -4.10 16.31 -13.67
N THR A 310 -2.77 16.41 -13.82
CA THR A 310 -2.03 17.58 -13.33
C THR A 310 -2.23 18.81 -14.21
N ARG A 311 -2.78 18.68 -15.42
CA ARG A 311 -2.96 19.78 -16.39
C ARG A 311 -4.41 20.09 -16.71
N ASP A 312 -5.30 19.14 -16.45
CA ASP A 312 -6.74 19.26 -16.70
C ASP A 312 -7.44 19.62 -15.38
N PRO A 313 -7.93 20.87 -15.22
CA PRO A 313 -8.56 21.32 -13.98
C PRO A 313 -9.81 20.52 -13.60
N THR A 314 -10.58 20.06 -14.60
CA THR A 314 -11.78 19.25 -14.36
C THR A 314 -11.41 17.89 -13.77
N LEU A 315 -10.41 17.21 -14.35
CA LEU A 315 -9.91 15.96 -13.79
C LEU A 315 -9.28 16.17 -12.41
N ARG A 316 -8.54 17.27 -12.24
CA ARG A 316 -7.92 17.63 -10.96
C ARG A 316 -8.96 17.74 -9.85
N THR A 317 -10.09 18.42 -10.12
CA THR A 317 -11.20 18.55 -9.17
C THR A 317 -11.86 17.20 -8.88
N ALA A 318 -12.07 16.36 -9.89
CA ALA A 318 -12.63 15.02 -9.69
C ALA A 318 -11.69 14.12 -8.85
N ILE A 319 -10.38 14.23 -9.05
CA ILE A 319 -9.38 13.52 -8.24
C ILE A 319 -9.32 14.07 -6.82
N ARG A 320 -9.52 15.38 -6.62
CA ARG A 320 -9.67 15.99 -5.27
C ARG A 320 -10.83 15.35 -4.52
N HIS A 321 -11.98 15.26 -5.17
CA HIS A 321 -13.17 14.61 -4.63
C HIS A 321 -12.85 13.17 -4.22
N ALA A 322 -12.32 12.37 -5.14
CA ALA A 322 -11.96 10.99 -4.87
C ALA A 322 -10.97 10.84 -3.71
N ALA A 323 -9.97 11.72 -3.65
CA ALA A 323 -8.97 11.72 -2.61
C ALA A 323 -9.56 11.97 -1.22
N TYR A 324 -10.42 12.99 -1.09
CA TYR A 324 -11.13 13.27 0.16
C TYR A 324 -12.05 12.13 0.60
N VAL A 325 -12.71 11.46 -0.34
CA VAL A 325 -13.52 10.29 -0.01
C VAL A 325 -12.65 9.16 0.52
N VAL A 326 -11.51 8.87 -0.11
CA VAL A 326 -10.57 7.85 0.36
C VAL A 326 -10.04 8.21 1.74
N VAL A 327 -9.52 9.41 1.96
CA VAL A 327 -8.99 9.84 3.26
C VAL A 327 -10.07 9.76 4.34
N GLY A 328 -11.26 10.28 4.06
CA GLY A 328 -12.37 10.26 5.01
C GLY A 328 -12.81 8.84 5.39
N ARG A 329 -12.92 7.94 4.40
CA ARG A 329 -13.21 6.53 4.62
C ARG A 329 -12.11 5.86 5.44
N GLU A 330 -10.86 5.95 4.98
CA GLU A 330 -9.72 5.29 5.62
C GLU A 330 -9.49 5.78 7.03
N MET A 331 -9.79 7.05 7.29
CA MET A 331 -9.94 7.52 8.65
C MET A 331 -11.02 6.69 9.35
N ILE A 332 -12.28 6.91 9.05
CA ILE A 332 -13.37 6.37 9.86
C ILE A 332 -13.35 4.83 9.99
N THR A 333 -12.88 4.08 8.99
CA THR A 333 -12.89 2.60 9.01
C THR A 333 -11.90 1.99 10.00
N TRP A 334 -10.69 2.53 10.13
CA TRP A 334 -9.53 1.79 10.67
C TRP A 334 -9.11 2.25 12.07
N MET A 335 -10.11 2.53 12.91
CA MET A 335 -9.97 3.04 14.27
C MET A 335 -9.08 2.17 15.17
N GLU A 336 -9.09 0.85 14.94
CA GLU A 336 -8.34 -0.12 15.75
C GLU A 336 -6.81 0.05 15.66
N TYR A 337 -6.33 0.76 14.64
CA TYR A 337 -4.91 1.03 14.47
C TYR A 337 -4.45 2.33 15.14
N TRP A 338 -5.36 3.03 15.83
CA TRP A 338 -5.12 4.36 16.36
C TRP A 338 -5.23 4.39 17.87
N HIS A 339 -4.57 5.37 18.47
CA HIS A 339 -4.69 5.62 19.90
C HIS A 339 -6.13 6.01 20.25
N GLU A 340 -6.71 5.31 21.23
CA GLU A 340 -8.09 5.53 21.70
C GLU A 340 -8.38 7.00 22.03
N GLU A 341 -7.40 7.70 22.61
CA GLU A 341 -7.49 9.12 22.96
C GLU A 341 -7.74 10.03 21.75
N CYS A 342 -7.33 9.61 20.55
CA CYS A 342 -7.49 10.38 19.31
C CYS A 342 -8.72 9.97 18.51
N HIS A 343 -9.45 8.91 18.89
CA HIS A 343 -10.51 8.31 18.07
C HIS A 343 -11.55 9.34 17.63
N LYS A 344 -12.08 10.11 18.57
CA LYS A 344 -13.09 11.14 18.28
C LYS A 344 -12.56 12.17 17.27
N GLN A 345 -11.36 12.70 17.50
CA GLN A 345 -10.75 13.73 16.64
C GLN A 345 -10.55 13.21 15.21
N ILE A 346 -10.14 11.96 15.06
CA ILE A 346 -9.87 11.42 13.73
C ILE A 346 -11.18 11.08 13.00
N ILE A 347 -12.22 10.61 13.69
CA ILE A 347 -13.57 10.47 13.09
C ILE A 347 -14.09 11.82 12.63
N GLU A 348 -14.00 12.85 13.48
CA GLU A 348 -14.39 14.22 13.12
C GLU A 348 -13.63 14.71 11.89
N SER A 349 -12.32 14.47 11.83
CA SER A 349 -11.48 14.81 10.68
C SER A 349 -11.93 14.07 9.41
N GLY A 350 -12.18 12.76 9.51
CA GLY A 350 -12.67 11.95 8.39
C GLY A 350 -14.01 12.43 7.85
N VAL A 351 -14.94 12.82 8.74
CA VAL A 351 -16.22 13.42 8.36
C VAL A 351 -16.03 14.77 7.67
N GLN A 352 -15.09 15.61 8.11
CA GLN A 352 -14.80 16.87 7.42
C GLN A 352 -14.29 16.65 6.00
N TYR A 353 -13.43 15.67 5.77
CA TYR A 353 -13.00 15.32 4.41
C TYR A 353 -14.18 14.86 3.53
N LEU A 354 -15.07 14.01 4.05
CA LEU A 354 -16.27 13.59 3.32
C LEU A 354 -17.21 14.77 3.01
N LYS A 355 -17.33 15.75 3.91
CA LYS A 355 -18.09 16.98 3.67
C LYS A 355 -17.46 17.84 2.57
N LYS A 356 -16.13 18.00 2.57
CA LYS A 356 -15.41 18.69 1.49
C LYS A 356 -15.63 18.00 0.13
N ALA A 357 -15.58 16.66 0.10
CA ALA A 357 -15.91 15.90 -1.11
C ALA A 357 -17.34 16.18 -1.59
N ALA A 358 -18.33 16.14 -0.69
CA ALA A 358 -19.72 16.44 -1.03
C ALA A 358 -19.91 17.88 -1.58
N GLN A 359 -19.16 18.86 -1.04
CA GLN A 359 -19.19 20.25 -1.54
C GLN A 359 -18.68 20.34 -2.98
N ILE A 360 -17.53 19.73 -3.29
CA ILE A 360 -16.98 19.69 -4.66
C ILE A 360 -17.99 19.14 -5.66
N ARG A 361 -18.74 18.10 -5.26
CA ARG A 361 -19.77 17.49 -6.10
C ARG A 361 -20.95 18.42 -6.38
N ASN A 362 -21.32 19.26 -5.42
CA ASN A 362 -22.49 20.13 -5.51
C ASN A 362 -22.19 21.47 -6.20
N ASP A 363 -21.04 22.07 -5.92
CA ASP A 363 -20.71 23.44 -6.34
C ASP A 363 -20.06 23.48 -7.72
N GLY A 364 -19.62 22.33 -8.25
CA GLY A 364 -18.87 22.27 -9.51
C GLY A 364 -17.41 22.72 -9.34
N VAL A 365 -16.71 22.94 -10.45
CA VAL A 365 -15.31 23.39 -10.43
C VAL A 365 -15.27 24.82 -9.87
N ALA A 366 -14.90 24.97 -8.59
CA ALA A 366 -14.52 26.27 -8.07
C ALA A 366 -13.25 26.74 -8.80
N ASP A 367 -13.26 28.01 -9.25
CA ASP A 367 -12.09 28.74 -9.76
C ASP A 367 -11.09 28.93 -8.61
N ASP A 368 -10.36 27.87 -8.24
CA ASP A 368 -9.23 27.97 -7.30
C ASP A 368 -7.92 27.66 -8.03
N ASP A 369 -6.93 28.50 -7.73
CA ASP A 369 -5.62 28.60 -8.38
C ASP A 369 -4.93 27.24 -8.59
N GLU A 370 -4.16 27.16 -9.67
CA GLU A 370 -3.54 25.95 -10.25
C GLU A 370 -2.66 25.11 -9.30
N ILE A 371 -2.46 25.50 -8.04
CA ILE A 371 -1.47 24.94 -7.12
C ILE A 371 -2.09 24.19 -5.94
N GLU A 372 -3.38 24.39 -5.60
CA GLU A 372 -3.92 23.91 -4.32
C GLU A 372 -4.29 22.42 -4.23
N LEU A 373 -4.34 21.61 -5.29
CA LEU A 373 -4.75 20.19 -5.11
C LEU A 373 -3.74 19.40 -4.27
N LEU A 374 -2.47 19.50 -4.66
CA LEU A 374 -1.40 18.75 -4.01
C LEU A 374 -1.13 19.35 -2.63
N ASP A 375 -1.37 20.64 -2.43
CA ASP A 375 -1.20 21.25 -1.12
C ASP A 375 -2.44 21.01 -0.23
N ASP A 376 -3.68 21.10 -0.69
CA ASP A 376 -4.87 20.84 0.17
C ASP A 376 -5.06 19.35 0.52
N VAL A 377 -4.75 18.43 -0.41
CA VAL A 377 -4.85 16.97 -0.16
C VAL A 377 -3.55 16.40 0.42
N LEU A 378 -2.38 16.92 0.04
CA LEU A 378 -1.07 16.38 0.45
C LEU A 378 -0.21 17.33 1.30
N ASP A 379 -0.53 18.61 1.43
CA ASP A 379 -0.04 19.50 2.49
C ASP A 379 -1.00 19.37 3.68
N TRP A 380 -0.80 18.29 4.43
CA TRP A 380 -1.52 17.93 5.65
C TRP A 380 -1.39 18.96 6.80
N THR A 381 -0.87 20.15 6.52
CA THR A 381 -0.79 21.31 7.42
C THR A 381 -2.18 21.75 7.91
N ALA A 382 -3.24 21.49 7.14
CA ALA A 382 -4.63 21.77 7.55
C ALA A 382 -5.07 21.02 8.82
N LEU A 383 -4.50 19.83 9.11
CA LEU A 383 -4.80 19.12 10.35
C LEU A 383 -3.94 19.58 11.55
N GLU A 384 -2.88 20.37 11.33
CA GLU A 384 -2.12 20.98 12.43
C GLU A 384 -2.92 22.06 13.17
N GLY A 385 -3.96 22.61 12.52
CA GLY A 385 -4.91 23.55 13.11
C GLY A 385 -5.99 22.91 13.99
N VAL A 386 -6.09 21.59 14.02
CA VAL A 386 -6.97 20.85 14.94
C VAL A 386 -6.15 20.47 16.17
N ARG A 387 -5.97 21.43 17.09
CA ARG A 387 -5.43 21.22 18.44
C ARG A 387 -6.46 21.58 19.49
#